data_AF-A0A0G4G0Y3-F1
#
_entry.id   AF-A0A0G4G0Y3-F1
#
_cell.length_a   1.000
_cell.length_b   1.000
_cell.length_c   1.000
_cell.angle_alpha   90.00
_cell.angle_beta   90.00
_cell.angle_gamma   90.00
#
_symmetry.space_group_name_H-M   'P 1'
#
loop_
_entity.id
_entity.type
_entity.pdbx_description
1 polymer ?
#
loop_
_entity_poly.entity_id
_entity_poly.type
_entity_poly.pdbx_seq_one_letter_code
_entity_poly.pdbx_strand_id
1 'polypeptide(L)'
;MEPSCEEVSEMASGRNSYGMAWLCLSSIKKGKVRGLPFTSLDLSGCNLPPQKIFFILEQLPKSVEALKLGPRAVKGEALTLLRRFLESVGGGEGGGGSGLEEGGKEGPSLKSLSFART
;
A
#
# COMPACT_ATOMS: atom_id res chain seq x y z
N MET A 1 -17.91 11.21 5.33
CA MET A 1 -17.99 10.11 4.36
C MET A 1 -16.69 9.33 4.46
N GLU A 2 -16.75 8.01 4.65
CA GLU A 2 -15.57 7.14 4.68
C GLU A 2 -15.39 6.52 3.30
N PRO A 3 -14.21 6.64 2.67
CA PRO A 3 -14.04 6.18 1.30
C PRO A 3 -13.93 4.65 1.23
N SER A 4 -14.58 4.04 0.24
CA SER A 4 -14.55 2.60 0.00
C SER A 4 -13.19 2.13 -0.56
N CYS A 5 -12.98 0.81 -0.63
CA CYS A 5 -11.79 0.24 -1.27
C CYS A 5 -11.72 0.62 -2.76
N GLU A 6 -12.85 0.62 -3.46
CA GLU A 6 -12.93 1.02 -4.87
C GLU A 6 -12.62 2.50 -5.06
N GLU A 7 -13.19 3.38 -4.23
CA GLU A 7 -12.96 4.83 -4.32
C GLU A 7 -11.47 5.17 -4.10
N VAL A 8 -10.82 4.54 -3.12
CA VAL A 8 -9.38 4.74 -2.89
C VAL A 8 -8.54 4.18 -4.05
N SER A 9 -8.94 3.05 -4.63
CA SER A 9 -8.27 2.45 -5.80
C SER A 9 -8.37 3.34 -7.04
N GLU A 10 -9.54 3.94 -7.27
CA GLU A 10 -9.77 4.91 -8.34
C GLU A 10 -8.94 6.17 -8.12
N MET A 11 -8.94 6.72 -6.90
CA MET A 11 -8.12 7.87 -6.54
C MET A 11 -6.62 7.60 -6.75
N ALA A 12 -6.14 6.40 -6.40
CA ALA A 12 -4.73 6.03 -6.55
C ALA A 12 -4.29 5.89 -8.03
N SER A 13 -5.25 5.68 -8.94
CA SER A 13 -4.98 5.48 -10.36
C SER A 13 -4.81 6.79 -11.14
N GLY A 14 -5.33 7.90 -10.61
CA GLY A 14 -5.27 9.23 -11.24
C GLY A 14 -4.15 10.12 -10.70
N ARG A 15 -3.47 10.87 -11.57
CA ARG A 15 -2.42 11.82 -11.15
C ARG A 15 -2.97 12.93 -10.24
N ASN A 16 -4.17 13.40 -10.51
CA ASN A 16 -4.80 14.53 -9.79
C ASN A 16 -5.43 14.10 -8.47
N SER A 17 -5.77 12.82 -8.33
CA SER A 17 -6.44 12.23 -7.15
C SER A 17 -5.51 11.41 -6.27
N TYR A 18 -4.28 11.11 -6.74
CA TYR A 18 -3.28 10.33 -6.01
C TYR A 18 -3.03 10.83 -4.58
N GLY A 19 -2.95 12.16 -4.39
CA GLY A 19 -2.73 12.75 -3.07
C GLY A 19 -3.86 12.45 -2.09
N MET A 20 -5.10 12.33 -2.58
CA MET A 20 -6.25 11.97 -1.76
C MET A 20 -6.21 10.49 -1.39
N ALA A 21 -5.88 9.59 -2.32
CA ALA A 21 -5.68 8.18 -1.99
C ALA A 21 -4.62 8.00 -0.89
N TRP A 22 -3.50 8.70 -1.01
CA TRP A 22 -2.44 8.68 0.01
C TRP A 22 -2.93 9.20 1.36
N LEU A 23 -3.68 10.31 1.38
CA LEU A 23 -4.23 10.90 2.60
C LEU A 23 -5.25 9.96 3.27
N CYS A 24 -6.12 9.32 2.50
CA CYS A 24 -7.10 8.35 2.98
C CYS A 24 -6.39 7.17 3.66
N LEU A 25 -5.44 6.54 2.96
CA LEU A 25 -4.66 5.42 3.49
C LEU A 25 -3.88 5.81 4.75
N SER A 26 -3.21 6.97 4.76
CA SER A 26 -2.49 7.46 5.94
C SER A 26 -3.42 7.72 7.13
N SER A 27 -4.62 8.24 6.87
CA SER A 27 -5.63 8.50 7.91
C SER A 27 -6.20 7.20 8.49
N ILE A 28 -6.48 6.21 7.64
CA ILE A 28 -6.92 4.87 8.07
C ILE A 28 -5.80 4.18 8.87
N LYS A 29 -4.56 4.22 8.37
CA LYS A 29 -3.38 3.66 9.05
C LYS A 29 -3.16 4.26 10.44
N LYS A 30 -3.47 5.55 10.62
CA LYS A 30 -3.40 6.27 11.91
C LYS A 30 -4.66 6.12 12.78
N GLY A 31 -5.63 5.31 12.39
CA GLY A 31 -6.87 5.08 13.14
C GLY A 31 -7.79 6.31 13.24
N LYS A 32 -7.65 7.28 12.33
CA LYS A 32 -8.47 8.51 12.31
C LYS A 32 -9.82 8.33 11.61
N VAL A 33 -9.99 7.24 10.88
CA VAL A 33 -11.22 6.84 10.18
C VAL A 33 -11.75 5.59 10.88
N ARG A 34 -13.05 5.55 11.22
CA ARG A 34 -13.68 4.52 12.05
C ARG A 34 -15.03 4.14 11.43
N GLY A 35 -15.14 2.97 10.80
CA GLY A 35 -16.46 2.47 10.40
C GLY A 35 -16.49 1.35 9.38
N LEU A 36 -15.43 1.13 8.58
CA LEU A 36 -15.38 0.01 7.63
C LEU A 36 -14.01 -0.67 7.55
N PRO A 37 -13.98 -2.02 7.41
CA PRO A 37 -12.73 -2.76 7.25
C PRO A 37 -12.16 -2.51 5.84
N PHE A 38 -11.19 -1.59 5.75
CA PHE A 38 -10.42 -1.37 4.53
C PHE A 38 -9.47 -2.56 4.31
N THR A 39 -9.93 -3.56 3.56
CA THR A 39 -9.31 -4.90 3.47
C THR A 39 -8.60 -5.17 2.15
N SER A 40 -8.90 -4.40 1.11
CA SER A 40 -8.31 -4.61 -0.20
C SER A 40 -7.93 -3.31 -0.88
N LEU A 41 -6.85 -3.33 -1.66
CA LEU A 41 -6.46 -2.23 -2.53
C LEU A 41 -6.10 -2.77 -3.93
N ASP A 42 -6.74 -2.24 -4.97
CA ASP A 42 -6.46 -2.59 -6.36
C ASP A 42 -5.74 -1.45 -7.07
N LEU A 43 -4.45 -1.65 -7.35
CA LEU A 43 -3.61 -0.72 -8.12
C LEU A 43 -3.33 -1.26 -9.54
N SER A 44 -4.10 -2.23 -10.03
CA SER A 44 -3.92 -2.80 -11.38
C SER A 44 -4.08 -1.77 -12.49
N GLY A 45 -5.01 -0.82 -12.32
CA GLY A 45 -5.24 0.29 -13.24
C GLY A 45 -4.29 1.48 -13.05
N CYS A 46 -3.38 1.44 -12.07
CA CYS A 46 -2.53 2.59 -11.75
C CYS A 46 -1.44 2.79 -12.83
N ASN A 47 -1.51 3.92 -13.53
CA ASN A 47 -0.54 4.29 -14.57
C ASN A 47 0.56 5.25 -14.08
N LEU A 48 0.75 5.36 -12.77
CA LEU A 48 1.77 6.22 -12.16
C LEU A 48 3.17 5.59 -12.24
N PRO A 49 4.24 6.40 -12.09
CA PRO A 49 5.59 5.87 -11.96
C PRO A 49 5.70 4.87 -10.79
N PRO A 50 6.53 3.82 -10.89
CA PRO A 50 6.70 2.82 -9.84
C PRO A 50 6.95 3.44 -8.47
N GLN A 51 7.79 4.48 -8.40
CA GLN A 51 8.11 5.19 -7.16
C GLN A 51 6.85 5.72 -6.44
N LYS A 52 5.87 6.23 -7.19
CA LYS A 52 4.60 6.68 -6.61
C LYS A 52 3.73 5.51 -6.16
N ILE A 53 3.70 4.42 -6.92
CA ILE A 53 2.97 3.21 -6.52
C ILE A 53 3.54 2.70 -5.19
N PHE A 54 4.85 2.57 -5.06
CA PHE A 54 5.46 2.10 -3.82
C PHE A 54 5.35 3.11 -2.67
N PHE A 55 5.36 4.41 -2.96
CA PHE A 55 5.12 5.45 -1.94
C PHE A 55 3.71 5.37 -1.33
N ILE A 56 2.68 4.99 -2.11
CA ILE A 56 1.35 4.76 -1.55
C ILE A 56 1.26 3.45 -0.75
N LEU A 57 2.01 2.41 -1.17
CA LEU A 57 2.05 1.14 -0.45
C LEU A 57 2.67 1.25 0.95
N GLU A 58 3.58 2.19 1.18
CA GLU A 58 4.11 2.49 2.52
C GLU A 58 3.01 2.98 3.50
N GLN A 59 1.90 3.50 2.99
CA GLN A 59 0.76 3.94 3.79
C GLN A 59 -0.32 2.87 3.97
N LEU A 60 -0.08 1.62 3.55
CA LEU A 60 -1.05 0.55 3.75
C LEU A 60 -1.40 0.38 5.23
N PRO A 61 -2.70 0.45 5.59
CA PRO A 61 -3.13 0.13 6.93
C PRO A 61 -3.06 -1.37 7.18
N LYS A 62 -2.95 -1.77 8.45
CA LYS A 62 -2.86 -3.19 8.85
C LYS A 62 -4.05 -4.03 8.40
N SER A 63 -5.20 -3.40 8.26
CA SER A 63 -6.44 -4.04 7.83
C SER A 63 -6.39 -4.56 6.40
N VAL A 64 -5.43 -4.11 5.57
CA VAL A 64 -5.32 -4.58 4.18
C VAL A 64 -4.75 -5.99 4.15
N GLU A 65 -5.58 -6.90 3.66
CA GLU A 65 -5.27 -8.32 3.49
C GLU A 65 -5.02 -8.69 2.03
N ALA A 66 -5.59 -7.94 1.07
CA ALA A 66 -5.48 -8.22 -0.35
C ALA A 66 -4.92 -7.02 -1.13
N LEU A 67 -3.86 -7.25 -1.91
CA LEU A 67 -3.26 -6.26 -2.78
C LEU A 67 -3.22 -6.79 -4.21
N LYS A 68 -3.66 -5.96 -5.17
CA LYS A 68 -3.53 -6.26 -6.59
C LYS A 68 -2.69 -5.19 -7.28
N LEU A 69 -1.66 -5.62 -8.01
CA LEU A 69 -0.71 -4.72 -8.66
C LEU A 69 -0.75 -4.83 -10.18
N GLY A 70 -0.57 -3.70 -10.85
CA GLY A 70 -0.50 -3.62 -12.31
C GLY A 70 0.91 -3.84 -12.86
N PRO A 71 1.06 -3.98 -14.19
CA PRO A 71 2.33 -4.23 -14.87
C PRO A 71 3.44 -3.22 -14.51
N ARG A 72 3.08 -1.96 -14.24
CA ARG A 72 4.03 -0.91 -13.84
C ARG A 72 4.71 -1.17 -12.50
N ALA A 73 4.09 -1.92 -11.61
CA ALA A 73 4.63 -2.23 -10.30
C ALA A 73 5.44 -3.53 -10.25
N VAL A 74 5.43 -4.32 -11.34
CA VAL A 74 5.93 -5.71 -11.35
C VAL A 74 6.88 -6.01 -12.51
N LYS A 75 7.43 -4.97 -13.15
CA LYS A 75 8.38 -5.10 -14.27
C LYS A 75 9.55 -4.12 -14.13
N GLY A 76 10.69 -4.48 -14.72
CA GLY A 76 11.86 -3.61 -14.79
C GLY A 76 12.35 -3.16 -13.41
N GLU A 77 12.69 -1.88 -13.29
CA GLU A 77 13.19 -1.27 -12.04
C GLU A 77 12.18 -1.34 -10.88
N ALA A 78 10.90 -1.54 -11.16
CA ALA A 78 9.86 -1.69 -10.14
C ALA A 78 10.04 -2.97 -9.31
N LEU A 79 10.70 -4.01 -9.84
CA LEU A 79 10.93 -5.26 -9.12
C LEU A 79 11.79 -5.08 -7.87
N THR A 80 12.76 -4.17 -7.90
CA THR A 80 13.58 -3.82 -6.73
C THR A 80 12.72 -3.18 -5.64
N LEU A 81 11.78 -2.33 -6.03
CA LEU A 81 10.84 -1.70 -5.09
C LEU A 81 9.83 -2.72 -4.55
N LEU A 82 9.33 -3.63 -5.40
CA LEU A 82 8.44 -4.72 -5.00
C LEU A 82 9.10 -5.62 -3.97
N ARG A 83 10.35 -6.02 -4.22
CA ARG A 83 11.12 -6.83 -3.29
C ARG A 83 11.25 -6.14 -1.93
N ARG A 84 11.68 -4.87 -1.90
CA ARG A 84 11.83 -4.09 -0.65
C ARG A 84 10.51 -3.99 0.11
N PHE A 85 9.41 -3.77 -0.62
CA PHE A 85 8.08 -3.77 -0.04
C PHE A 85 7.78 -5.12 0.63
N LEU A 86 7.94 -6.24 -0.07
CA LEU A 86 7.68 -7.57 0.48
C LEU A 86 8.57 -7.91 1.68
N GLU A 87 9.84 -7.52 1.66
CA GLU A 87 10.75 -7.64 2.81
C GLU A 87 10.22 -6.87 4.03
N SER A 88 9.63 -5.68 3.83
CA SER A 88 9.01 -4.92 4.92
C SER A 88 7.70 -5.49 5.44
N VAL A 89 7.00 -6.30 4.63
CA VAL A 89 5.78 -7.02 5.05
C VAL A 89 6.13 -8.27 5.86
N GLY A 90 7.20 -8.97 5.48
CA GLY A 90 7.63 -10.22 6.12
C GLY A 90 8.59 -10.08 7.30
N GLY A 91 9.16 -8.89 7.53
CA GLY A 91 10.26 -8.64 8.49
C GLY A 91 9.92 -8.68 9.99
N GLY A 92 8.90 -9.43 10.40
CA GLY A 92 8.50 -9.57 11.81
C GLY A 92 9.48 -10.35 12.70
N GLU A 93 10.45 -11.07 12.13
CA GLU A 93 11.42 -11.87 12.87
C GLU A 93 12.84 -11.69 12.29
N GLY A 94 13.65 -10.81 12.88
CA GLY A 94 15.06 -10.66 12.53
C GLY A 94 15.65 -9.30 12.92
N GLY A 95 16.20 -9.22 14.14
CA GLY A 95 16.80 -8.00 14.68
C GLY A 95 18.04 -7.50 13.92
N GLY A 96 18.19 -6.17 13.91
CA GLY A 96 19.38 -5.43 13.45
C GLY A 96 19.09 -3.93 13.41
N GLY A 97 19.37 -3.23 14.51
CA GLY A 97 18.82 -1.90 14.80
C GLY A 97 19.51 -0.69 14.16
N SER A 98 18.82 0.46 14.24
CA SER A 98 19.35 1.71 14.79
C SER A 98 18.22 2.73 14.99
N GLY A 99 18.19 3.30 16.21
CA GLY A 99 17.41 4.40 16.77
C GLY A 99 16.31 5.09 15.95
N LEU A 100 15.08 4.99 16.47
CA LEU A 100 14.21 6.08 16.96
C LEU A 100 12.82 5.47 17.17
N GLU A 101 12.44 5.27 18.43
CA GLU A 101 11.10 4.80 18.80
C GLU A 101 10.11 5.97 18.80
N GLU A 102 9.02 5.82 18.04
CA GLU A 102 7.65 5.88 18.57
C GLU A 102 6.68 5.40 17.47
N GLY A 103 5.90 4.37 17.80
CA GLY A 103 4.97 3.69 16.91
C GLY A 103 5.57 2.41 16.34
N GLY A 104 5.31 1.27 17.01
CA GLY A 104 5.72 -0.05 16.54
C GLY A 104 5.45 -0.19 15.04
N LYS A 105 6.50 -0.41 14.25
CA LYS A 105 6.44 -0.66 12.81
C LYS A 105 5.86 -2.06 12.58
N GLU A 106 4.62 -2.26 12.98
CA GLU A 106 3.86 -3.45 12.60
C GLU A 106 3.35 -3.21 11.17
N GLY A 107 3.92 -3.97 10.23
CA GLY A 107 3.60 -3.93 8.80
C GLY A 107 2.16 -4.35 8.47
N PRO A 108 1.74 -4.23 7.21
CA PRO A 108 0.42 -4.67 6.78
C PRO A 108 0.26 -6.19 6.89
N SER A 109 -0.95 -6.68 7.19
CA SER A 109 -1.25 -8.12 7.34
C SER A 109 -1.63 -8.78 6.00
N LEU A 110 -0.77 -8.61 5.01
CA LEU A 110 -1.07 -9.04 3.63
C LEU A 110 -1.17 -10.58 3.53
N LYS A 111 -2.35 -11.08 3.16
CA LYS A 111 -2.65 -12.50 2.96
C LYS A 111 -2.67 -12.90 1.49
N SER A 112 -3.01 -11.96 0.61
CA SER A 112 -3.13 -12.18 -0.83
C SER A 112 -2.44 -11.07 -1.62
N LEU A 113 -1.56 -11.48 -2.54
CA LEU A 113 -0.93 -10.62 -3.53
C LEU A 113 -1.23 -11.17 -4.92
N SER A 114 -1.82 -10.35 -5.78
CA SER A 114 -2.13 -10.72 -7.15
C SER A 114 -1.64 -9.68 -8.16
N PHE A 115 -1.47 -10.13 -9.40
CA PHE A 115 -0.95 -9.30 -10.49
C PHE A 115 -1.94 -9.29 -11.65
N ALA A 116 -2.22 -8.10 -12.19
CA ALA A 116 -3.04 -7.98 -13.38
C ALA A 116 -2.33 -8.57 -14.61
N ARG A 117 -3.09 -9.24 -15.47
CA ARG A 117 -2.55 -9.77 -16.74
C ARG A 117 -2.12 -8.61 -17.63
N THR A 118 -1.00 -8.82 -18.31
CA THR A 118 -0.40 -7.91 -19.29
C THR A 118 -0.93 -8.14 -20.67
#